data_AF-A0A3L7SR02-F1
#
_entry.id   AF-A0A3L7SR02-F1
#
_cell.length_a   1.000
_cell.length_b   1.000
_cell.length_c   1.000
_cell.angle_alpha   90.00
_cell.angle_beta   90.00
_cell.angle_gamma   90.00
#
_symmetry.space_group_name_H-M   'P 1'
#
loop_
_entity.id
_entity.type
_entity.pdbx_description
1 polymer ?
#
loop_
_entity_poly.entity_id
_entity_poly.type
_entity_poly.pdbx_seq_one_letter_code
_entity_poly.pdbx_strand_id
1 'polypeptide(L)'
;MLLGESSPRRVALADKALELFTASTRLDGTLPRGVAGCLAGLVRSMNCYYSNLMEGHDTHPVDIERALRADYSAGPRKRDLQLKGSAPLAAGAVS
;
A
#
# COMPACT_ATOMS: atom_id res chain seq x y z
N MET A 1 -21.01 -3.58 -6.12
CA MET A 1 -21.41 -4.94 -6.53
C MET A 1 -21.05 -5.89 -5.40
N LEU A 2 -22.02 -6.50 -4.73
CA LEU A 2 -21.80 -7.50 -3.68
C LEU A 2 -22.07 -8.88 -4.27
N LEU A 3 -21.16 -9.83 -4.09
CA LEU A 3 -21.39 -11.22 -4.49
C LEU A 3 -22.53 -11.79 -3.62
N GLY A 4 -23.44 -12.60 -4.14
CA GLY A 4 -24.45 -13.29 -3.31
C GLY A 4 -23.82 -14.31 -2.37
N GLU A 5 -24.46 -14.59 -1.22
CA GLU A 5 -23.94 -15.52 -0.19
C GLU A 5 -23.58 -16.90 -0.73
N SER A 6 -24.37 -17.43 -1.64
CA SER A 6 -24.18 -18.75 -2.25
C SER A 6 -23.24 -18.74 -3.47
N SER A 7 -22.55 -17.63 -3.77
CA SER A 7 -21.70 -17.55 -4.95
C SER A 7 -20.42 -18.38 -4.78
N PRO A 8 -20.10 -19.31 -5.69
CA PRO A 8 -18.85 -20.07 -5.64
C PRO A 8 -17.60 -19.17 -5.74
N ARG A 9 -17.74 -17.96 -6.30
CA ARG A 9 -16.67 -16.95 -6.33
C ARG A 9 -16.31 -16.43 -4.94
N ARG A 10 -17.25 -16.41 -3.98
CA ARG A 10 -16.96 -16.02 -2.59
C ARG A 10 -16.03 -17.03 -1.92
N VAL A 11 -16.28 -18.32 -2.10
CA VAL A 11 -15.43 -19.39 -1.56
C VAL A 11 -14.02 -19.27 -2.14
N ALA A 12 -13.89 -19.17 -3.47
CA ALA A 12 -12.59 -19.01 -4.12
C ALA A 12 -11.82 -17.75 -3.66
N LEU A 13 -12.51 -16.63 -3.43
CA LEU A 13 -11.89 -15.42 -2.89
C LEU A 13 -11.47 -15.58 -1.43
N ALA A 14 -12.27 -16.27 -0.61
CA ALA A 14 -11.94 -16.55 0.79
C ALA A 14 -10.69 -17.43 0.90
N ASP A 15 -10.58 -18.46 0.06
CA ASP A 15 -9.39 -19.31 -0.01
C ASP A 15 -8.14 -18.51 -0.40
N LYS A 16 -8.26 -17.60 -1.38
CA LYS A 16 -7.15 -16.72 -1.77
C LYS A 16 -6.78 -15.72 -0.68
N ALA A 17 -7.75 -15.20 0.07
CA ALA A 17 -7.49 -14.33 1.21
C ALA A 17 -6.73 -15.09 2.32
N LEU A 18 -7.13 -16.34 2.61
CA LEU A 18 -6.45 -17.18 3.58
C LEU A 18 -5.02 -17.54 3.14
N GLU A 19 -4.83 -17.88 1.86
CA GLU A 19 -3.52 -18.13 1.26
C GLU A 19 -2.59 -16.91 1.41
N LEU A 20 -3.10 -15.72 1.08
CA LEU A 20 -2.36 -14.46 1.20
C LEU A 20 -2.00 -14.15 2.65
N PHE A 21 -2.94 -14.32 3.58
CA PHE A 21 -2.71 -14.08 5.01
C PHE A 21 -1.64 -15.02 5.57
N THR A 22 -1.72 -16.31 5.21
CA THR A 22 -0.75 -17.32 5.63
C THR A 22 0.65 -17.02 5.09
N ALA A 23 0.74 -16.63 3.81
CA ALA A 23 2.02 -16.24 3.22
C ALA A 23 2.60 -14.98 3.87
N SER A 24 1.76 -13.98 4.17
CA SER A 24 2.18 -12.71 4.77
C SER A 24 2.71 -12.89 6.20
N THR A 25 2.00 -13.66 7.03
CA THR A 25 2.42 -13.95 8.41
C THR A 25 3.70 -14.77 8.46
N ARG A 26 3.86 -15.74 7.55
CA ARG A 26 5.11 -16.49 7.41
C ARG A 26 6.27 -15.58 7.02
N LEU A 27 6.06 -14.68 6.07
CA LEU A 27 7.09 -13.73 5.65
C LEU A 27 7.52 -12.86 6.83
N ASP A 28 6.56 -12.26 7.54
CA ASP A 28 6.82 -11.42 8.72
C ASP A 28 7.65 -12.16 9.79
N GLY A 29 7.26 -13.40 10.13
CA GLY A 29 7.98 -14.22 11.11
C GLY A 29 9.40 -14.64 10.69
N THR A 30 9.77 -14.50 9.42
CA THR A 30 11.11 -14.84 8.90
C THR A 30 12.04 -13.64 8.71
N LEU A 31 11.51 -12.41 8.78
CA LEU A 31 12.28 -11.21 8.49
C LEU A 31 12.97 -10.66 9.75
N PRO A 32 14.28 -10.34 9.69
CA PRO A 32 14.92 -9.54 10.73
C PRO A 32 14.23 -8.17 10.86
N ARG A 33 14.06 -7.66 12.08
CA ARG A 33 13.32 -6.40 12.33
C ARG A 33 13.79 -5.21 11.51
N GLY A 34 15.10 -5.07 11.27
CA GLY A 34 15.64 -4.00 10.42
C GLY A 34 15.25 -4.13 8.94
N VAL A 35 15.09 -5.36 8.44
CA VAL A 35 14.70 -5.63 7.05
C VAL A 35 13.20 -5.43 6.86
N ALA A 36 12.38 -5.85 7.84
CA ALA A 36 10.92 -5.70 7.77
C ALA A 36 10.51 -4.24 7.57
N GLY A 37 11.10 -3.30 8.32
CA GLY A 37 10.82 -1.87 8.18
C GLY A 37 11.18 -1.31 6.80
N CYS A 38 12.35 -1.66 6.27
CA CYS A 38 12.80 -1.25 4.94
C CYS A 38 11.91 -1.83 3.83
N LEU A 39 11.59 -3.12 3.90
CA LEU A 39 10.72 -3.78 2.93
C LEU A 39 9.32 -3.19 2.94
N ALA A 40 8.74 -2.96 4.13
CA ALA A 40 7.44 -2.33 4.25
C ALA A 40 7.45 -0.90 3.67
N GLY A 41 8.55 -0.15 3.86
CA GLY A 41 8.75 1.17 3.24
C GLY A 41 8.74 1.10 1.71
N LEU A 42 9.48 0.14 1.13
CA LEU A 42 9.56 -0.06 -0.31
C LEU A 42 8.21 -0.46 -0.92
N VAL A 43 7.54 -1.46 -0.34
CA VAL A 43 6.23 -1.93 -0.81
C VAL A 43 5.20 -0.80 -0.75
N ARG A 44 5.21 0.02 0.30
CA ARG A 44 4.36 1.21 0.40
C ARG A 44 4.62 2.20 -0.73
N SER A 45 5.87 2.56 -0.98
CA SER A 45 6.24 3.47 -2.08
C SER A 45 5.75 2.95 -3.42
N MET A 46 5.92 1.65 -3.67
CA MET A 46 5.54 1.04 -4.94
C MET A 46 4.03 0.92 -5.12
N ASN A 47 3.29 0.58 -4.07
CA ASN A 47 1.83 0.56 -4.12
C ASN A 47 1.28 1.97 -4.41
N CYS A 48 1.82 3.01 -3.77
CA CYS A 48 1.44 4.39 -4.04
C CYS A 48 1.72 4.80 -5.49
N TYR A 49 2.87 4.41 -6.05
CA TYR A 49 3.20 4.71 -7.44
C TYR A 49 2.17 4.12 -8.40
N TYR A 50 1.83 2.84 -8.25
CA TYR A 50 0.87 2.19 -9.13
C TYR A 50 -0.58 2.64 -8.90
N SER A 51 -0.99 2.90 -7.65
CA SER A 51 -2.29 3.51 -7.37
C SER A 51 -2.43 4.87 -8.04
N ASN A 52 -1.43 5.74 -7.85
CA ASN A 52 -1.42 7.06 -8.48
C ASN A 52 -1.47 6.95 -10.01
N LEU A 53 -0.68 6.04 -10.60
CA LEU A 53 -0.67 5.82 -12.04
C LEU A 53 -2.03 5.35 -12.56
N MET A 54 -2.69 4.41 -11.87
CA MET A 54 -4.03 3.93 -12.23
C MET A 54 -5.10 5.02 -12.10
N GLU A 55 -4.92 5.97 -11.17
CA GLU A 55 -5.79 7.14 -10.99
C GLU A 55 -5.48 8.28 -11.97
N GLY A 56 -4.46 8.15 -12.82
CA GLY A 56 -4.05 9.16 -13.80
C GLY A 56 -3.13 10.25 -13.23
N HIS A 57 -2.59 10.06 -12.03
CA HIS A 57 -1.61 10.95 -11.41
C HIS A 57 -0.18 10.47 -11.70
N ASP A 58 0.57 11.24 -12.49
CA ASP A 58 2.01 11.00 -12.68
C ASP A 58 2.81 11.55 -11.50
N THR A 59 2.87 10.76 -10.42
CA THR A 59 3.66 11.09 -9.21
C THR A 59 4.93 10.27 -9.19
N HIS A 60 6.08 10.93 -9.28
CA HIS A 60 7.37 10.26 -9.34
C HIS A 60 7.70 9.54 -8.00
N PRO A 61 8.33 8.35 -8.00
CA PRO A 61 8.66 7.61 -6.78
C PRO A 61 9.42 8.43 -5.72
N VAL A 62 10.34 9.31 -6.15
CA VAL A 62 11.06 10.22 -5.24
C VAL A 62 10.12 11.17 -4.48
N ASP A 63 9.04 11.62 -5.11
CA ASP A 63 8.09 12.54 -4.49
C ASP A 63 7.15 11.81 -3.52
N ILE A 64 6.90 10.51 -3.78
CA ILE A 64 6.18 9.60 -2.89
C ILE A 64 7.03 9.32 -1.64
N GLU A 65 8.32 9.02 -1.80
CA GLU A 65 9.23 8.82 -0.67
C GLU A 65 9.36 10.05 0.22
N ARG A 66 9.40 11.24 -0.39
CA ARG A 66 9.38 12.51 0.35
C ARG A 66 8.07 12.69 1.11
N ALA A 67 6.93 12.43 0.47
CA ALA A 67 5.61 12.48 1.10
C ALA A 67 5.48 11.50 2.28
N LEU A 68 6.02 10.28 2.13
CA LEU A 68 6.08 9.26 3.19
C LEU A 68 6.88 9.70 4.42
N ARG A 69 7.79 10.66 4.26
CA ARG A 69 8.60 11.26 5.33
C ARG A 69 8.05 12.60 5.83
N ALA A 70 6.83 12.97 5.42
CA ALA A 70 6.23 14.28 5.65
C ALA A 70 7.07 15.47 5.10
N ASP A 71 7.94 15.21 4.13
CA ASP A 71 8.69 16.24 3.39
C ASP A 71 7.90 16.66 2.15
N TYR A 72 7.04 17.66 2.34
CA TYR A 72 6.15 18.15 1.29
C TYR A 72 6.77 19.29 0.48
N SER A 73 6.44 19.35 -0.80
CA SER A 73 6.77 20.45 -1.69
C SER A 73 6.13 21.77 -1.22
N ALA A 74 6.87 22.88 -1.32
CA ALA A 74 6.33 24.22 -1.12
C ALA A 74 5.33 24.63 -2.22
N GLY A 75 5.47 24.05 -3.42
CA GLY A 75 4.54 24.26 -4.53
C GLY A 75 3.18 23.56 -4.27
N PRO A 76 2.04 24.29 -4.25
CA PRO A 76 0.75 23.78 -3.82
C PRO A 76 0.25 22.59 -4.65
N ARG A 77 0.37 22.66 -5.99
CA ARG A 77 -0.05 21.57 -6.88
C ARG A 77 0.67 20.24 -6.60
N LYS A 78 1.96 20.32 -6.29
CA LYS A 78 2.80 19.14 -6.02
C LYS A 78 2.53 18.57 -4.62
N ARG A 79 2.32 19.45 -3.63
CA ARG A 79 1.90 19.06 -2.28
C ARG A 79 0.55 18.35 -2.28
N ASP A 80 -0.41 18.82 -3.05
CA ASP A 80 -1.74 18.20 -3.09
C ASP A 80 -1.70 16.78 -3.68
N LEU A 81 -0.84 16.54 -4.67
CA LEU A 81 -0.56 15.19 -5.18
C LEU A 81 0.14 14.31 -4.14
N GLN A 82 1.12 14.86 -3.40
CA GLN A 82 1.80 14.15 -2.31
C GLN A 82 0.83 13.75 -1.18
N LEU A 83 -0.12 14.63 -0.83
CA LEU A 83 -1.13 14.35 0.20
C LEU A 83 -2.11 13.27 -0.27
N LYS A 84 -2.60 13.34 -1.51
CA LYS A 84 -3.49 12.31 -2.09
C LYS A 84 -2.80 10.96 -2.19
N GLY A 85 -1.57 10.92 -2.70
CA GLY A 85 -0.78 9.69 -2.82
C GLY A 85 -0.40 9.06 -1.49
N SER A 86 -0.41 9.83 -0.39
CA SER A 86 -0.15 9.33 0.97
C SER A 86 -1.38 8.73 1.66
N ALA A 87 -2.59 8.98 1.16
CA ALA A 87 -3.85 8.60 1.79
C ALA A 87 -4.08 7.08 1.97
N PRO A 88 -3.60 6.17 1.09
CA PRO A 88 -3.73 4.73 1.30
C PRO A 88 -3.00 4.21 2.57
N LEU A 89 -2.17 5.03 3.22
CA LEU A 89 -1.15 4.58 4.17
C LEU A 89 -1.46 4.87 5.65
N ALA A 90 -2.52 5.62 5.95
CA ALA A 90 -2.91 5.93 7.34
C ALA A 90 -3.51 4.72 8.10
N ALA A 91 -3.88 3.64 7.40
CA ALA A 91 -4.53 2.47 7.99
C ALA A 91 -3.57 1.33 8.42
N GLY A 92 -2.25 1.54 8.35
CA GLY A 92 -1.24 0.49 8.52
C GLY A 92 -0.39 0.54 9.79
N ALA A 93 -0.71 1.39 10.77
CA ALA A 93 -0.08 1.35 12.09
C ALA A 93 -0.76 0.26 12.94
N VAL A 94 -0.59 -1.00 12.56
CA VAL A 94 -0.88 -2.12 13.47
C VAL A 94 0.31 -2.21 14.43
N SER A 95 -0.01 -2.18 15.72
CA SER A 95 0.89 -2.32 16.86
C SER A 95 1.67 -3.64 16.86
#